data_AF-X1QML6-F1
#
_entry.id   AF-X1QML6-F1
#
_cell.length_a   1.000
_cell.length_b   1.000
_cell.length_c   1.000
_cell.angle_alpha   90.00
_cell.angle_beta   90.00
_cell.angle_gamma   90.00
#
_symmetry.space_group_name_H-M   'P 1'
#
loop_
_entity.id
_entity.type
_entity.pdbx_description
1 polymer ?
#
loop_
_entity_poly.entity_id
_entity_poly.type
_entity_poly.pdbx_seq_one_letter_code
_entity_poly.pdbx_strand_id
1 'polypeptide(L)'
;MAQELISVSQVNAHLIQDYKEETLSWGKALITPGQDAVSVKCGPLSRAEVDAILIKLDLLSLNRQNPAISAILAEEADSILIAIRRVKAETKENFRGILGAGASLDICWLRPHHVGDKYLLNSGEATTTGLWGGANGAVVTWLHEIATQEADCIIDEQKMIKEAAVIHLGAIDPIEVPKFEAITFKSSGITSPAQSLAFSKRSAFGTELTPVVRFEKPILIGPEKTQEIALYSQATGDTRLELLSLLITKAENLVLAAHTQ
;
A
#
# COMPACT_ATOMS: atom_id res chain seq x y z
N MET A 1 -27.74 4.04 -12.31
CA MET A 1 -26.78 4.88 -13.03
C MET A 1 -25.63 3.99 -13.44
N ALA A 2 -25.25 3.96 -14.72
CA ALA A 2 -24.08 3.20 -15.16
C ALA A 2 -22.84 3.88 -14.57
N GLN A 3 -22.12 3.18 -13.71
CA GLN A 3 -20.88 3.68 -13.12
C GLN A 3 -19.87 3.76 -14.28
N GLU A 4 -19.36 4.97 -14.54
CA GLU A 4 -18.41 5.19 -15.62
C GLU A 4 -17.15 4.39 -15.32
N LEU A 5 -16.71 3.56 -16.26
CA LEU A 5 -15.51 2.77 -16.10
C LEU A 5 -14.30 3.73 -16.10
N ILE A 6 -13.77 4.03 -14.91
CA ILE A 6 -12.54 4.80 -14.69
C ILE A 6 -11.29 3.98 -15.07
N SER A 7 -10.58 4.37 -16.13
CA SER A 7 -9.21 3.90 -16.37
C SER A 7 -8.23 4.88 -15.72
N VAL A 8 -7.34 4.34 -14.87
CA VAL A 8 -6.29 5.09 -14.18
C VAL A 8 -5.40 5.81 -15.18
N SER A 9 -4.97 5.13 -16.25
CA SER A 9 -4.11 5.74 -17.27
C SER A 9 -4.82 6.83 -18.08
N GLN A 10 -6.09 6.65 -18.41
CA GLN A 10 -6.84 7.65 -19.18
C GLN A 10 -7.10 8.92 -18.37
N VAL A 11 -7.55 8.78 -17.12
CA VAL A 11 -7.82 9.94 -16.25
C VAL A 11 -6.52 10.69 -15.90
N ASN A 12 -5.42 9.96 -15.75
CA ASN A 12 -4.14 10.51 -15.35
C ASN A 12 -3.15 10.73 -16.50
N ALA A 13 -3.61 10.76 -17.75
CA ALA A 13 -2.75 11.01 -18.92
C ALA A 13 -1.99 12.35 -18.83
N HIS A 14 -2.54 13.31 -18.08
CA HIS A 14 -1.90 14.60 -17.79
C HIS A 14 -0.64 14.49 -16.91
N LEU A 15 -0.46 13.38 -16.18
CA LEU A 15 0.75 13.10 -15.40
C LEU A 15 1.91 12.59 -16.27
N ILE A 16 1.66 12.21 -17.53
CA ILE A 16 2.67 11.64 -18.42
C ILE A 16 3.63 12.74 -18.92
N GLN A 17 4.76 12.88 -18.24
CA GLN A 17 5.83 13.82 -18.53
C GLN A 17 7.18 13.33 -17.97
N ASP A 18 8.26 14.03 -18.29
CA ASP A 18 9.55 13.79 -17.68
C ASP A 18 9.64 14.48 -16.30
N TYR A 19 10.03 13.72 -15.29
CA TYR A 19 10.27 14.18 -13.94
C TYR A 19 11.77 14.19 -13.67
N LYS A 20 12.29 15.31 -13.16
CA LYS A 20 13.72 15.47 -12.83
C LYS A 20 14.02 14.91 -11.44
N GLU A 21 15.30 14.69 -11.15
CA GLU A 21 15.74 14.46 -9.76
C GLU A 21 15.60 15.78 -8.99
N GLU A 22 14.86 15.77 -7.89
CA GLU A 22 14.54 16.95 -7.12
C GLU A 22 14.08 16.58 -5.71
N THR A 23 14.06 17.57 -4.82
CA THR A 23 13.48 17.44 -3.49
C THR A 23 12.19 18.24 -3.45
N LEU A 24 11.07 17.55 -3.23
CA LEU A 24 9.73 18.14 -3.24
C LEU A 24 9.16 18.27 -1.83
N SER A 25 8.43 19.34 -1.57
CA SER A 25 7.54 19.42 -0.42
C SER A 25 6.25 18.66 -0.75
N TRP A 26 5.93 17.61 -0.01
CA TRP A 26 4.77 16.75 -0.26
C TRP A 26 3.86 16.66 0.96
N GLY A 27 2.57 16.95 0.78
CA GLY A 27 1.55 16.91 1.85
C GLY A 27 0.26 16.15 1.49
N LYS A 28 0.17 15.57 0.28
CA LYS A 28 -1.00 14.77 -0.15
C LYS A 28 -1.04 13.39 0.52
N ALA A 29 0.13 12.86 0.90
CA ALA A 29 0.25 11.60 1.63
C ALA A 29 0.88 11.82 3.00
N LEU A 30 0.45 11.06 3.99
CA LEU A 30 1.07 11.01 5.30
C LEU A 30 2.41 10.26 5.21
N ILE A 31 3.52 10.98 5.35
CA ILE A 31 4.88 10.43 5.31
C ILE A 31 5.52 10.41 6.69
N THR A 32 5.41 11.53 7.40
CA THR A 32 5.85 11.68 8.79
C THR A 32 4.66 12.10 9.63
N PRO A 33 4.21 11.28 10.59
CA PRO A 33 3.16 11.64 11.52
C PRO A 33 3.45 12.98 12.22
N GLY A 34 2.45 13.88 12.24
CA GLY A 34 2.58 15.21 12.85
C GLY A 34 3.16 16.31 11.96
N GLN A 35 3.45 16.03 10.69
CA GLN A 35 3.90 17.04 9.71
C GLN A 35 2.93 17.10 8.52
N ASP A 36 2.39 18.30 8.23
CA ASP A 36 1.45 18.50 7.11
C ASP A 36 2.11 18.40 5.74
N ALA A 37 3.40 18.73 5.66
CA ALA A 37 4.22 18.53 4.46
C ALA A 37 5.63 18.12 4.85
N VAL A 38 6.21 17.20 4.07
CA VAL A 38 7.56 16.68 4.29
C VAL A 38 8.39 16.89 3.04
N SER A 39 9.69 17.18 3.25
CA SER A 39 10.68 17.26 2.17
C SER A 39 11.06 15.85 1.72
N VAL A 40 10.77 15.51 0.47
CA VAL A 40 10.93 14.18 -0.11
C VAL A 40 11.94 14.23 -1.26
N LYS A 41 13.02 13.45 -1.13
CA LYS A 41 13.97 13.24 -2.23
C LYS A 41 13.36 12.28 -3.25
N CYS A 42 13.25 12.74 -4.49
CA CYS A 42 12.62 12.02 -5.58
C CYS A 42 13.61 11.78 -6.72
N GLY A 43 13.71 10.52 -7.18
CA GLY A 43 14.45 10.16 -8.38
C GLY A 43 13.75 10.64 -9.66
N PRO A 44 14.48 10.64 -10.80
CA PRO A 44 13.93 11.04 -12.08
C PRO A 44 13.03 9.94 -12.67
N LEU A 45 11.97 10.31 -13.39
CA LEU A 45 11.19 9.37 -14.21
C LEU A 45 11.08 9.92 -15.62
N SER A 46 11.34 9.08 -16.61
CA SER A 46 11.06 9.44 -18.00
C SER A 46 9.56 9.34 -18.29
N ARG A 47 9.10 10.08 -19.31
CA ARG A 47 7.72 10.01 -19.82
C ARG A 47 7.26 8.57 -20.06
N ALA A 48 8.14 7.73 -20.61
CA ALA A 48 7.85 6.33 -20.92
C ALA A 48 7.66 5.47 -19.64
N GLU A 49 8.42 5.76 -18.58
CA GLU A 49 8.24 5.08 -17.30
C GLU A 49 6.92 5.45 -16.65
N VAL A 50 6.53 6.73 -16.69
CA VAL A 50 5.26 7.18 -16.12
C VAL A 50 4.07 6.53 -16.83
N ASP A 51 4.10 6.48 -18.16
CA ASP A 51 3.08 5.78 -18.95
C ASP A 51 3.01 4.29 -18.58
N ALA A 52 4.16 3.62 -18.49
CA ALA A 52 4.24 2.22 -18.09
C ALA A 52 3.70 1.96 -16.67
N ILE A 53 3.92 2.88 -15.73
CA ILE A 53 3.38 2.81 -14.36
C ILE A 53 1.86 2.91 -14.40
N LEU A 54 1.31 3.90 -15.09
CA LEU A 54 -0.14 4.11 -15.17
C LEU A 54 -0.84 2.91 -15.82
N ILE A 55 -0.25 2.32 -16.87
CA ILE A 55 -0.73 1.08 -17.49
C ILE A 55 -0.68 -0.09 -16.49
N LYS A 56 0.39 -0.21 -15.68
CA LYS A 56 0.49 -1.24 -14.64
C LYS A 56 -0.63 -1.08 -13.59
N LEU A 57 -0.98 0.16 -13.19
CA LEU A 57 -2.07 0.42 -12.25
C LEU A 57 -3.44 -0.02 -12.79
N ASP A 58 -3.69 0.17 -14.08
CA ASP A 58 -4.89 -0.34 -14.75
C ASP A 58 -4.96 -1.88 -14.73
N LEU A 59 -3.82 -2.56 -14.86
CA LEU A 59 -3.75 -4.02 -14.77
C LEU A 59 -3.91 -4.54 -13.34
N LEU A 60 -3.39 -3.81 -12.35
CA LEU A 60 -3.54 -4.15 -10.94
C LEU A 60 -4.98 -4.00 -10.47
N SER A 61 -5.76 -3.09 -11.05
CA SER A 61 -7.17 -2.90 -10.75
C SER A 61 -8.01 -2.93 -12.02
N LEU A 62 -8.29 -4.14 -12.52
CA LEU A 62 -9.20 -4.30 -13.65
C LEU A 62 -10.56 -3.70 -13.27
N ASN A 63 -10.83 -2.52 -13.81
CA ASN A 63 -11.97 -1.68 -13.46
C ASN A 63 -13.34 -2.39 -13.62
N ARG A 64 -13.43 -3.31 -14.59
CA ARG A 64 -14.62 -4.17 -14.76
C ARG A 64 -14.89 -5.10 -13.57
N GLN A 65 -13.86 -5.46 -12.81
CA GLN A 65 -13.94 -6.34 -11.66
C GLN A 65 -14.00 -5.57 -10.34
N ASN A 66 -13.24 -4.47 -10.22
CA ASN A 66 -13.13 -3.70 -8.97
C ASN A 66 -13.16 -2.18 -9.23
N PRO A 67 -14.33 -1.60 -9.55
CA PRO A 67 -14.44 -0.18 -9.90
C PRO A 67 -14.07 0.75 -8.73
N ALA A 68 -14.39 0.36 -7.50
CA ALA A 68 -14.05 1.14 -6.30
C ALA A 68 -12.53 1.24 -6.08
N ILE A 69 -11.81 0.12 -6.26
CA ILE A 69 -10.35 0.08 -6.13
C ILE A 69 -9.69 0.89 -7.26
N SER A 70 -10.22 0.78 -8.48
CA SER A 70 -9.73 1.52 -9.63
C SER A 70 -9.88 3.03 -9.46
N ALA A 71 -10.99 3.49 -8.88
CA ALA A 71 -11.18 4.90 -8.52
C ALA A 71 -10.15 5.39 -7.49
N ILE A 72 -9.87 4.60 -6.44
CA ILE A 72 -8.85 4.93 -5.44
C ILE A 72 -7.46 5.04 -6.08
N LEU A 73 -7.09 4.09 -6.95
CA LEU A 73 -5.81 4.17 -7.67
C LEU A 73 -5.73 5.38 -8.61
N ALA A 74 -6.84 5.74 -9.25
CA ALA A 74 -6.89 6.90 -10.14
C ALA A 74 -6.71 8.21 -9.37
N GLU A 75 -7.35 8.35 -8.21
CA GLU A 75 -7.23 9.54 -7.37
C GLU A 75 -5.84 9.67 -6.73
N GLU A 76 -5.23 8.54 -6.35
CA GLU A 76 -3.94 8.51 -5.66
C GLU A 76 -2.73 8.25 -6.57
N ALA A 77 -2.91 8.31 -7.90
CA ALA A 77 -1.84 8.08 -8.86
C ALA A 77 -0.61 8.97 -8.63
N ASP A 78 -0.83 10.24 -8.27
CA ASP A 78 0.22 11.18 -7.85
C ASP A 78 1.05 10.67 -6.66
N SER A 79 0.36 10.22 -5.60
CA SER A 79 0.98 9.70 -4.37
C SER A 79 1.78 8.42 -4.66
N ILE A 80 1.27 7.56 -5.55
CA ILE A 80 1.96 6.35 -6.00
C ILE A 80 3.21 6.69 -6.81
N LEU A 81 3.14 7.66 -7.72
CA LEU A 81 4.30 8.13 -8.48
C LEU A 81 5.40 8.68 -7.56
N ILE A 82 5.04 9.43 -6.52
CA ILE A 82 6.01 9.89 -5.51
C ILE A 82 6.65 8.70 -4.78
N ALA A 83 5.87 7.68 -4.40
CA ALA A 83 6.42 6.48 -3.77
C ALA A 83 7.45 5.77 -4.67
N ILE A 84 7.16 5.63 -5.96
CA ILE A 84 8.10 5.04 -6.94
C ILE A 84 9.34 5.90 -7.09
N ARG A 85 9.19 7.23 -7.20
CA ARG A 85 10.33 8.15 -7.29
C ARG A 85 11.23 8.08 -6.07
N ARG A 86 10.69 7.86 -4.87
CA ARG A 86 11.50 7.67 -3.65
C ARG A 86 12.34 6.40 -3.72
N VAL A 87 11.76 5.27 -4.12
CA VAL A 87 12.52 4.01 -4.28
C VAL A 87 13.57 4.15 -5.38
N LYS A 88 13.24 4.84 -6.47
CA LYS A 88 14.17 5.15 -7.55
C LYS A 88 15.32 6.05 -7.11
N ALA A 89 15.10 6.97 -6.17
CA ALA A 89 16.16 7.81 -5.63
C ALA A 89 17.27 7.00 -4.95
N GLU A 90 16.89 5.88 -4.32
CA GLU A 90 17.80 4.96 -3.61
C GLU A 90 18.40 3.90 -4.55
N THR A 91 17.57 3.25 -5.36
CA THR A 91 18.00 2.12 -6.22
C THR A 91 18.68 2.56 -7.50
N LYS A 92 18.32 3.74 -8.02
CA LYS A 92 18.71 4.25 -9.36
C LYS A 92 18.27 3.35 -10.52
N GLU A 93 17.35 2.42 -10.27
CA GLU A 93 16.83 1.49 -11.28
C GLU A 93 15.62 2.05 -12.02
N ASN A 94 15.39 1.59 -13.25
CA ASN A 94 14.28 2.04 -14.08
C ASN A 94 13.05 1.14 -13.91
N PHE A 95 11.87 1.72 -14.07
CA PHE A 95 10.62 0.97 -14.13
C PHE A 95 10.40 0.43 -15.55
N ARG A 96 10.30 -0.90 -15.71
CA ARG A 96 10.20 -1.52 -17.05
C ARG A 96 8.79 -1.99 -17.43
N GLY A 97 7.77 -1.57 -16.68
CA GLY A 97 6.38 -1.86 -17.02
C GLY A 97 5.92 -3.25 -16.58
N ILE A 98 5.05 -3.85 -17.39
CA ILE A 98 4.26 -5.05 -17.04
C ILE A 98 5.14 -6.26 -16.71
N LEU A 99 6.30 -6.37 -17.36
CA LEU A 99 7.25 -7.49 -17.27
C LEU A 99 8.59 -7.02 -16.69
N GLY A 100 8.56 -6.30 -15.56
CA GLY A 100 9.77 -6.01 -14.80
C GLY A 100 10.52 -7.31 -14.46
N ALA A 101 11.84 -7.34 -14.69
CA ALA A 101 12.69 -8.48 -14.36
C ALA A 101 14.03 -8.00 -13.80
N GLY A 102 14.63 -8.83 -12.93
CA GLY A 102 15.90 -8.53 -12.27
C GLY A 102 15.82 -7.28 -11.39
N ALA A 103 16.82 -6.42 -11.50
CA ALA A 103 16.93 -5.18 -10.72
C ALA A 103 15.91 -4.09 -11.09
N SER A 104 15.12 -4.27 -12.17
CA SER A 104 14.12 -3.27 -12.59
C SER A 104 13.10 -3.02 -11.49
N LEU A 105 12.64 -1.76 -11.33
CA LEU A 105 11.55 -1.46 -10.41
C LEU A 105 10.23 -2.06 -10.89
N ASP A 106 9.43 -2.56 -9.94
CA ASP A 106 8.07 -3.04 -10.16
C ASP A 106 7.16 -2.69 -8.97
N ILE A 107 5.85 -2.81 -9.18
CA ILE A 107 4.80 -2.53 -8.22
C ILE A 107 3.77 -3.67 -8.20
N CYS A 108 3.37 -4.10 -7.00
CA CYS A 108 2.34 -5.13 -6.83
C CYS A 108 1.46 -4.86 -5.60
N TRP A 109 0.28 -5.50 -5.58
CA TRP A 109 -0.53 -5.56 -4.37
C TRP A 109 0.19 -6.36 -3.29
N LEU A 110 0.21 -5.81 -2.08
CA LEU A 110 0.53 -6.56 -0.89
C LEU A 110 -0.65 -7.48 -0.58
N ARG A 111 -0.38 -8.78 -0.43
CA ARG A 111 -1.40 -9.79 -0.15
C ARG A 111 -1.44 -10.11 1.34
N PRO A 112 -2.55 -10.64 1.87
CA PRO A 112 -2.63 -10.95 3.29
C PRO A 112 -1.51 -11.85 3.83
N HIS A 113 -1.17 -12.92 3.11
CA HIS A 113 -0.08 -13.83 3.50
C HIS A 113 1.33 -13.21 3.42
N HIS A 114 1.47 -12.05 2.77
CA HIS A 114 2.73 -11.31 2.72
C HIS A 114 3.00 -10.53 4.03
N VAL A 115 1.98 -10.36 4.88
CA VAL A 115 2.09 -9.67 6.17
C VAL A 115 2.43 -10.68 7.25
N GLY A 116 3.55 -10.49 7.95
CA GLY A 116 4.06 -11.44 8.96
C GLY A 116 5.02 -12.50 8.42
N ASP A 117 5.19 -12.61 7.10
CA ASP A 117 6.11 -13.57 6.49
C ASP A 117 7.56 -13.06 6.53
N LYS A 118 8.46 -13.90 7.04
CA LYS A 118 9.88 -13.61 7.23
C LYS A 118 10.63 -13.48 5.90
N TYR A 119 10.04 -13.87 4.77
CA TYR A 119 10.75 -14.07 3.50
C TYR A 119 10.07 -13.46 2.28
N LEU A 120 9.49 -12.26 2.41
CA LEU A 120 8.84 -11.63 1.26
C LEU A 120 9.82 -11.22 0.15
N LEU A 121 11.03 -10.81 0.51
CA LEU A 121 12.04 -10.37 -0.43
C LEU A 121 13.16 -11.41 -0.49
N ASN A 122 13.53 -11.81 -1.70
CA ASN A 122 14.62 -12.76 -1.97
C ASN A 122 16.02 -12.13 -1.75
N SER A 123 16.18 -11.31 -0.71
CA SER A 123 17.46 -10.72 -0.33
C SER A 123 17.97 -11.37 0.95
N GLY A 124 19.25 -11.78 0.96
CA GLY A 124 19.89 -12.38 2.14
C GLY A 124 19.89 -11.46 3.37
N GLU A 125 19.71 -10.14 3.18
CA GLU A 125 19.57 -9.14 4.24
C GLU A 125 18.17 -9.14 4.90
N ALA A 126 17.16 -9.77 4.29
CA ALA A 126 15.84 -9.98 4.91
C ALA A 126 15.87 -11.03 6.03
N THR A 127 16.99 -11.76 6.20
CA THR A 127 17.11 -12.84 7.20
C THR A 127 17.15 -12.35 8.66
N THR A 128 17.50 -11.08 8.89
CA THR A 128 17.55 -10.44 10.23
C THR A 128 16.83 -9.11 10.31
N THR A 129 16.49 -8.50 9.17
CA THR A 129 15.69 -7.28 9.05
C THR A 129 14.63 -7.51 7.98
N GLY A 130 13.69 -8.40 8.29
CA GLY A 130 12.61 -8.73 7.39
C GLY A 130 11.60 -7.60 7.35
N LEU A 131 11.41 -7.03 6.15
CA LEU A 131 10.10 -6.50 5.78
C LEU A 131 9.08 -7.56 6.23
N TRP A 132 8.14 -7.19 7.09
CA TRP A 132 7.07 -8.09 7.56
C TRP A 132 7.44 -9.15 8.61
N GLY A 133 8.53 -8.97 9.38
CA GLY A 133 8.91 -9.91 10.45
C GLY A 133 8.20 -9.67 11.78
N GLY A 134 7.08 -10.34 12.02
CA GLY A 134 6.70 -10.75 13.38
C GLY A 134 7.66 -11.86 13.85
N ALA A 135 7.89 -11.98 15.16
CA ALA A 135 8.64 -13.12 15.67
C ALA A 135 7.91 -14.42 15.29
N ASN A 136 8.62 -15.36 14.67
CA ASN A 136 8.24 -16.78 14.47
C ASN A 136 7.53 -17.23 13.18
N GLY A 137 7.50 -16.47 12.09
CA GLY A 137 7.04 -17.01 10.79
C GLY A 137 5.61 -17.57 10.81
N ALA A 138 4.78 -17.07 11.71
CA ALA A 138 3.36 -17.38 11.74
C ALA A 138 2.70 -16.62 10.59
N VAL A 139 1.93 -17.34 9.76
CA VAL A 139 1.03 -16.69 8.80
C VAL A 139 -0.02 -15.95 9.62
N VAL A 140 0.08 -14.62 9.67
CA VAL A 140 -0.95 -13.80 10.29
C VAL A 140 -2.15 -13.85 9.34
N THR A 141 -3.13 -14.66 9.66
CA THR A 141 -4.43 -14.57 9.00
C THR A 141 -5.05 -13.25 9.42
N TRP A 142 -5.50 -12.45 8.47
CA TRP A 142 -6.15 -11.18 8.78
C TRP A 142 -7.57 -11.36 9.34
N LEU A 143 -7.96 -12.61 9.63
CA LEU A 143 -9.11 -12.88 10.49
C LEU A 143 -8.68 -12.58 11.92
N HIS A 144 -9.23 -11.50 12.47
CA HIS A 144 -8.99 -11.10 13.84
C HIS A 144 -10.26 -11.37 14.66
N GLU A 145 -10.11 -12.12 15.75
CA GLU A 145 -11.15 -12.22 16.77
C GLU A 145 -10.94 -11.08 17.76
N ILE A 146 -11.82 -10.07 17.72
CA ILE A 146 -11.73 -8.93 18.62
C ILE A 146 -12.27 -9.35 19.99
N ALA A 147 -11.38 -9.53 20.96
CA ALA A 147 -11.72 -9.86 22.34
C ALA A 147 -12.08 -8.64 23.20
N THR A 148 -11.53 -7.45 22.89
CA THR A 148 -11.72 -6.20 23.66
C THR A 148 -11.89 -4.98 22.74
N GLN A 149 -12.49 -3.90 23.25
CA GLN A 149 -12.66 -2.62 22.53
C GLN A 149 -11.44 -1.69 22.62
N GLU A 150 -10.25 -2.27 22.84
CA GLU A 150 -9.00 -1.52 22.94
C GLU A 150 -8.26 -1.49 21.60
N ALA A 151 -7.24 -0.65 21.49
CA ALA A 151 -6.38 -0.61 20.30
C ALA A 151 -5.68 -1.95 20.16
N ASP A 152 -5.98 -2.69 19.10
CA ASP A 152 -5.35 -3.97 18.82
C ASP A 152 -4.28 -3.78 17.75
N CYS A 153 -3.06 -4.24 18.04
CA CYS A 153 -1.95 -4.17 17.11
C CYS A 153 -2.10 -5.30 16.10
N ILE A 154 -2.52 -4.97 14.89
CA ILE A 154 -2.68 -5.96 13.82
C ILE A 154 -1.39 -6.23 13.06
N ILE A 155 -0.50 -5.25 13.05
CA ILE A 155 0.79 -5.32 12.37
C ILE A 155 1.82 -4.69 13.31
N ASP A 156 2.65 -5.56 13.89
CA ASP A 156 3.76 -5.18 14.77
C ASP A 156 4.76 -4.25 14.06
N GLU A 157 5.65 -3.65 14.85
CA GLU A 157 6.68 -2.76 14.29
C GLU A 157 7.56 -3.50 13.27
N GLN A 158 7.55 -2.97 12.05
CA GLN A 158 8.29 -3.46 10.91
C GLN A 158 9.22 -2.39 10.38
N LYS A 159 10.37 -2.79 9.83
CA LYS A 159 11.32 -1.88 9.20
C LYS A 159 11.38 -2.12 7.69
N MET A 160 11.21 -1.05 6.92
CA MET A 160 11.42 -1.05 5.48
C MET A 160 12.88 -1.28 5.13
N ILE A 161 13.15 -2.14 4.14
CA ILE A 161 14.49 -2.24 3.56
C ILE A 161 14.82 -0.96 2.76
N LYS A 162 16.09 -0.76 2.43
CA LYS A 162 16.56 0.42 1.70
C LYS A 162 15.98 0.56 0.28
N GLU A 163 15.54 -0.53 -0.31
CA GLU A 163 15.11 -0.59 -1.71
C GLU A 163 13.61 -0.87 -1.86
N ALA A 164 12.81 -0.58 -0.82
CA ALA A 164 11.38 -0.78 -0.84
C ALA A 164 10.61 0.39 -0.22
N ALA A 165 9.42 0.63 -0.75
CA ALA A 165 8.42 1.52 -0.17
C ALA A 165 7.05 0.85 -0.22
N VAL A 166 6.19 1.22 0.73
CA VAL A 166 4.79 0.80 0.77
C VAL A 166 3.91 2.03 0.81
N ILE A 167 2.82 1.99 0.07
CA ILE A 167 1.75 2.98 0.16
C ILE A 167 0.44 2.28 0.50
N HIS A 168 -0.18 2.69 1.60
CA HIS A 168 -1.50 2.24 2.03
C HIS A 168 -2.56 3.26 1.61
N LEU A 169 -3.56 2.79 0.86
CA LEU A 169 -4.57 3.63 0.20
C LEU A 169 -5.96 3.51 0.84
N GLY A 170 -6.20 2.41 1.53
CA GLY A 170 -7.50 2.10 2.11
C GLY A 170 -7.52 0.71 2.73
N ALA A 171 -8.72 0.25 3.01
CA ALA A 171 -8.97 -1.09 3.50
C ALA A 171 -10.23 -1.69 2.89
N ILE A 172 -10.29 -3.00 2.89
CA ILE A 172 -11.41 -3.84 2.53
C ILE A 172 -11.77 -4.64 3.77
N ASP A 173 -13.04 -4.90 4.00
CA ASP A 173 -13.46 -5.91 4.96
C ASP A 173 -14.55 -6.76 4.33
N PRO A 174 -14.31 -8.03 3.98
CA PRO A 174 -15.31 -8.88 3.36
C PRO A 174 -16.36 -9.38 4.37
N ILE A 175 -16.23 -9.09 5.67
CA ILE A 175 -17.24 -9.47 6.67
C ILE A 175 -18.45 -8.53 6.58
N GLU A 176 -19.64 -9.13 6.71
CA GLU A 176 -20.92 -8.47 6.50
C GLU A 176 -21.17 -7.28 7.47
N VAL A 177 -20.53 -7.30 8.65
CA VAL A 177 -20.56 -6.24 9.66
C VAL A 177 -19.14 -6.00 10.19
N PRO A 178 -18.36 -5.11 9.53
CA PRO A 178 -17.04 -4.72 9.98
C PRO A 178 -17.07 -4.19 11.43
N LYS A 179 -16.06 -4.54 12.21
CA LYS A 179 -15.98 -4.20 13.65
C LYS A 179 -15.01 -3.06 13.97
N PHE A 180 -14.18 -2.67 13.01
CA PHE A 180 -13.22 -1.59 13.16
C PHE A 180 -13.80 -0.24 12.75
N GLU A 181 -13.49 0.80 13.52
CA GLU A 181 -13.94 2.19 13.27
C GLU A 181 -12.83 3.13 12.86
N ALA A 182 -11.59 2.81 13.23
CA ALA A 182 -10.46 3.66 12.98
C ALA A 182 -9.16 2.86 12.90
N ILE A 183 -8.20 3.44 12.19
CA ILE A 183 -6.86 2.91 12.03
C ILE A 183 -5.84 3.99 12.41
N THR A 184 -4.79 3.59 13.10
CA THR A 184 -3.61 4.43 13.34
C THR A 184 -2.37 3.79 12.75
N PHE A 185 -1.47 4.64 12.28
CA PHE A 185 -0.17 4.26 11.76
C PHE A 185 0.88 4.89 12.63
N LYS A 186 1.78 4.10 13.17
CA LYS A 186 2.96 4.60 13.88
C LYS A 186 4.17 4.43 12.98
N SER A 187 4.83 5.54 12.69
CA SER A 187 6.02 5.57 11.83
C SER A 187 7.16 6.25 12.58
N SER A 188 8.31 5.56 12.65
CA SER A 188 9.50 6.05 13.37
C SER A 188 9.21 6.45 14.83
N GLY A 189 8.36 5.69 15.51
CA GLY A 189 7.98 5.93 16.91
C GLY A 189 6.88 6.99 17.13
N ILE A 190 6.39 7.65 16.08
CA ILE A 190 5.35 8.68 16.17
C ILE A 190 4.03 8.13 15.62
N THR A 191 2.96 8.21 16.42
CA THR A 191 1.62 7.76 16.01
C THR A 191 0.91 8.85 15.21
N SER A 192 0.32 8.46 14.07
CA SER A 192 -0.53 9.32 13.26
C SER A 192 -1.85 9.63 13.96
N PRO A 193 -2.53 10.73 13.60
CA PRO A 193 -3.95 10.86 13.89
C PRO A 193 -4.70 9.62 13.39
N ALA A 194 -5.68 9.19 14.17
CA ALA A 194 -6.55 8.08 13.79
C ALA A 194 -7.38 8.48 12.56
N GLN A 195 -7.41 7.62 11.55
CA GLN A 195 -8.25 7.81 10.37
C GLN A 195 -9.51 6.97 10.52
N SER A 196 -10.68 7.58 10.29
CA SER A 196 -11.94 6.85 10.41
C SER A 196 -12.14 5.87 9.27
N LEU A 197 -12.47 4.63 9.62
CA LEU A 197 -12.87 3.58 8.69
C LEU A 197 -14.40 3.59 8.58
N ALA A 198 -14.92 4.58 7.86
CA ALA A 198 -16.34 4.67 7.56
C ALA A 198 -16.71 3.66 6.45
N PHE A 199 -16.62 2.36 6.75
CA PHE A 199 -17.23 1.31 5.93
C PHE A 199 -18.71 1.68 5.76
N SER A 200 -19.03 2.21 4.59
CA SER A 200 -20.25 2.98 4.41
C SER A 200 -21.43 2.10 4.75
N LYS A 201 -22.26 2.52 5.73
CA LYS A 201 -23.52 1.86 6.07
C LYS A 201 -24.28 1.59 4.77
N ARG A 202 -24.44 0.29 4.46
CA ARG A 202 -25.17 -0.32 3.35
C ARG A 202 -26.11 0.66 2.64
N SER A 203 -25.75 1.08 1.44
CA SER A 203 -26.75 1.51 0.46
C SER A 203 -27.03 0.30 -0.44
N ALA A 204 -28.26 -0.19 -0.37
CA ALA A 204 -28.72 -1.36 -1.10
C ALA A 204 -28.74 -1.10 -2.61
N PHE A 205 -28.22 -2.04 -3.41
CA PHE A 205 -29.00 -2.88 -4.33
C PHE A 205 -28.08 -3.90 -5.05
N GLY A 206 -28.39 -5.20 -4.95
CA GLY A 206 -27.96 -6.23 -5.90
C GLY A 206 -26.52 -6.75 -5.78
N THR A 207 -26.32 -7.71 -4.88
CA THR A 207 -25.26 -8.76 -4.88
C THR A 207 -23.79 -8.30 -4.93
N GLU A 208 -23.13 -8.41 -3.76
CA GLU A 208 -21.67 -8.53 -3.58
C GLU A 208 -20.81 -7.34 -4.02
N LEU A 209 -20.96 -6.19 -3.34
CA LEU A 209 -19.88 -5.20 -3.30
C LEU A 209 -19.14 -5.35 -1.97
N THR A 210 -17.91 -5.85 -2.05
CA THR A 210 -16.99 -5.94 -0.92
C THR A 210 -16.86 -4.56 -0.26
N PRO A 211 -17.07 -4.42 1.06
CA PRO A 211 -16.89 -3.16 1.77
C PRO A 211 -15.48 -2.61 1.57
N VAL A 212 -15.34 -1.54 0.79
CA VAL A 212 -14.06 -0.85 0.56
C VAL A 212 -14.15 0.55 1.17
N VAL A 213 -13.14 0.93 1.95
CA VAL A 213 -12.97 2.27 2.50
C VAL A 213 -11.64 2.85 2.05
N ARG A 214 -11.66 4.10 1.59
CA ARG A 214 -10.46 4.88 1.28
C ARG A 214 -10.00 5.59 2.55
N PHE A 215 -8.69 5.71 2.74
CA PHE A 215 -8.14 6.57 3.79
C PHE A 215 -8.33 8.05 3.48
N GLU A 216 -8.43 8.87 4.51
CA GLU A 216 -8.53 10.34 4.35
C GLU A 216 -7.24 10.90 3.72
N LYS A 217 -6.10 10.35 4.13
CA LYS A 217 -4.81 10.54 3.46
C LYS A 217 -4.12 9.19 3.30
N PRO A 218 -3.59 8.86 2.10
CA PRO A 218 -2.78 7.66 1.95
C PRO A 218 -1.54 7.76 2.84
N ILE A 219 -1.09 6.63 3.38
CA ILE A 219 0.12 6.55 4.20
C ILE A 219 1.24 6.00 3.33
N LEU A 220 2.35 6.73 3.25
CA LEU A 220 3.51 6.34 2.47
C LEU A 220 4.70 6.09 3.41
N ILE A 221 5.06 4.82 3.53
CA ILE A 221 6.23 4.38 4.28
C ILE A 221 7.38 4.19 3.29
N GLY A 222 8.38 5.07 3.42
CA GLY A 222 9.55 5.06 2.55
C GLY A 222 10.64 4.09 3.00
N PRO A 223 11.74 4.03 2.23
CA PRO A 223 12.91 3.22 2.58
C PRO A 223 13.44 3.48 3.99
N GLU A 224 13.89 2.41 4.66
CA GLU A 224 14.53 2.42 6.00
C GLU A 224 13.64 2.90 7.16
N LYS A 225 12.39 3.27 6.90
CA LYS A 225 11.43 3.72 7.92
C LYS A 225 10.74 2.54 8.60
N THR A 226 10.36 2.75 9.85
CA THR A 226 9.54 1.79 10.58
C THR A 226 8.06 2.10 10.41
N GLN A 227 7.22 1.07 10.48
CA GLN A 227 5.76 1.16 10.50
C GLN A 227 5.19 0.18 11.54
N GLU A 228 4.11 0.56 12.19
CA GLU A 228 3.29 -0.26 13.08
C GLU A 228 1.84 0.17 12.84
N ILE A 229 0.90 -0.78 12.79
CA ILE A 229 -0.50 -0.49 12.47
C ILE A 229 -1.38 -1.05 13.58
N ALA A 230 -2.18 -0.16 14.16
CA ALA A 230 -3.16 -0.51 15.18
C ALA A 230 -4.57 -0.14 14.71
N LEU A 231 -5.53 -0.95 15.14
CA LEU A 231 -6.94 -0.74 14.84
C LEU A 231 -7.73 -0.51 16.11
N TYR A 232 -8.78 0.30 15.98
CA TYR A 232 -9.74 0.55 17.05
C TYR A 232 -11.06 -0.10 16.69
N SER A 233 -11.63 -0.86 17.63
CA SER A 233 -12.84 -1.64 17.44
C SER A 233 -14.02 -1.04 18.21
N GLN A 234 -15.21 -1.07 17.61
CA GLN A 234 -16.45 -0.65 18.27
C GLN A 234 -17.16 -1.79 19.00
N ALA A 235 -16.84 -3.03 18.65
CA ALA A 235 -17.52 -4.21 19.16
C ALA A 235 -16.59 -5.43 19.07
N THR A 236 -16.85 -6.41 19.94
CA THR A 236 -16.20 -7.71 19.90
C THR A 236 -16.74 -8.58 18.76
N GLY A 237 -15.96 -9.59 18.37
CA GLY A 237 -16.31 -10.57 17.34
C GLY A 237 -15.35 -10.57 16.14
N ASP A 238 -15.71 -11.36 15.13
CA ASP A 238 -14.85 -11.60 13.97
C ASP A 238 -14.85 -10.45 12.98
N THR A 239 -13.68 -10.16 12.46
CA THR A 239 -13.44 -9.14 11.43
C THR A 239 -12.30 -9.59 10.51
N ARG A 240 -12.34 -9.18 9.25
CA ARG A 240 -11.29 -9.52 8.29
C ARG A 240 -10.88 -8.28 7.52
N LEU A 241 -10.16 -7.38 8.17
CA LEU A 241 -9.58 -6.25 7.47
C LEU A 241 -8.62 -6.78 6.39
N GLU A 242 -8.52 -6.11 5.25
CA GLU A 242 -7.54 -6.33 4.18
C GLU A 242 -7.10 -4.94 3.69
N LEU A 243 -5.84 -4.54 3.91
CA LEU A 243 -5.34 -3.22 3.56
C LEU A 243 -5.07 -3.18 2.06
N LEU A 244 -5.60 -2.17 1.40
CA LEU A 244 -5.24 -1.83 0.04
C LEU A 244 -3.87 -1.17 0.06
N SER A 245 -2.83 -2.01 -0.08
CA SER A 245 -1.44 -1.57 0.02
C SER A 245 -0.67 -1.98 -1.23
N LEU A 246 0.08 -1.04 -1.80
CA LEU A 246 0.99 -1.31 -2.91
C LEU A 246 2.42 -1.37 -2.38
N LEU A 247 3.13 -2.43 -2.76
CA LEU A 247 4.55 -2.60 -2.52
C LEU A 247 5.32 -2.20 -3.77
N ILE A 248 6.35 -1.37 -3.59
CA ILE A 248 7.25 -0.92 -4.65
C ILE A 248 8.67 -1.35 -4.29
N THR A 249 9.29 -2.17 -5.13
CA THR A 249 10.68 -2.62 -4.97
C THR A 249 11.23 -3.15 -6.30
N LYS A 250 12.43 -3.75 -6.30
CA LYS A 250 12.99 -4.43 -7.47
C LYS A 250 12.23 -5.71 -7.79
N ALA A 251 12.04 -6.02 -9.06
CA ALA A 251 11.29 -7.18 -9.52
C ALA A 251 11.86 -8.51 -9.01
N GLU A 252 13.19 -8.63 -8.90
CA GLU A 252 13.85 -9.81 -8.32
C GLU A 252 13.48 -10.07 -6.87
N ASN A 253 13.11 -9.02 -6.12
CA ASN A 253 12.64 -9.13 -4.75
C ASN A 253 11.16 -9.52 -4.66
N LEU A 254 10.39 -9.43 -5.75
CA LEU A 254 8.97 -9.81 -5.80
C LEU A 254 8.76 -11.26 -6.26
N VAL A 255 9.82 -11.94 -6.69
CA VAL A 255 9.75 -13.36 -7.04
C VAL A 255 9.79 -14.16 -5.75
N LEU A 256 8.72 -14.91 -5.49
CA LEU A 256 8.66 -15.93 -4.45
C LEU A 256 9.95 -16.75 -4.51
N ALA A 257 10.78 -16.67 -3.47
CA ALA A 257 11.93 -17.55 -3.35
C ALA A 257 11.40 -18.97 -3.49
N ALA A 258 11.82 -19.69 -4.53
CA ALA A 258 11.44 -21.08 -4.69
C ALA A 258 11.82 -21.79 -3.39
N HIS A 259 10.82 -22.27 -2.65
CA HIS A 259 11.07 -23.14 -1.52
C HIS A 259 11.88 -24.33 -2.05
N THR A 260 13.20 -24.33 -1.82
CA THR A 260 13.97 -25.56 -1.83
C THR A 260 13.41 -26.40 -0.70
N GLN A 261 12.60 -27.38 -1.09
CA GLN A 261 12.13 -28.47 -0.25
C GLN A 261 13.30 -29.23 0.37
#